data_AF-A0AAP5U1X9-F1
#
_entry.id   AF-A0AAP5U1X9-F1
#
_cell.length_a   1.000
_cell.length_b   1.000
_cell.length_c   1.000
_cell.angle_alpha   90.00
_cell.angle_beta   90.00
_cell.angle_gamma   90.00
#
_symmetry.space_group_name_H-M   'P 1'
#
loop_
_entity.id
_entity.type
_entity.pdbx_description
1 polymer ?
#
loop_
_entity_poly.entity_id
_entity_poly.type
_entity_poly.pdbx_seq_one_letter_code
_entity_poly.pdbx_strand_id
1 'polypeptide(L)'
;MRTFVEKIQQFPENLKQAWSVGFVFMYNGKIFQHFLARQWSDQQIRAYFQENHDSLSTIITHPDLRLKEVQVDHYPDWIVVVPY
;
A
#
# COMPACT_ATOMS: atom_id res chain seq x y z
N MET A 1 14.84 -9.26 5.84
CA MET A 1 13.65 -8.53 5.36
C MET A 1 13.81 -7.07 5.74
N ARG A 2 13.49 -6.13 4.84
CA ARG A 2 13.43 -4.70 5.19
C ARG A 2 12.21 -4.44 6.06
N THR A 3 12.35 -3.57 7.06
CA THR A 3 11.24 -3.08 7.87
C THR A 3 10.28 -2.24 7.01
N PHE A 4 9.05 -2.07 7.45
CA PHE A 4 8.09 -1.22 6.73
C PHE A 4 8.61 0.22 6.57
N VAL A 5 9.29 0.76 7.59
CA VAL A 5 9.92 2.08 7.55
C VAL A 5 10.96 2.18 6.42
N GLU A 6 11.84 1.18 6.29
CA GLU A 6 12.82 1.12 5.20
C GLU A 6 12.15 0.94 3.83
N LYS A 7 11.00 0.26 3.77
CA LYS A 7 10.22 0.15 2.52
C LYS A 7 9.69 1.52 2.11
N ILE A 8 8.95 2.20 2.99
CA ILE A 8 8.34 3.47 2.64
C ILE A 8 9.37 4.57 2.35
N GLN A 9 10.59 4.48 2.90
CA GLN A 9 11.68 5.39 2.55
C GLN A 9 12.07 5.33 1.07
N GLN A 10 11.79 4.22 0.37
CA GLN A 10 12.04 4.10 -1.07
C GLN A 10 11.09 4.94 -1.92
N PHE A 11 9.94 5.36 -1.39
CA PHE A 11 9.10 6.32 -2.10
C PHE A 11 9.86 7.65 -2.25
N PRO A 12 9.91 8.22 -3.47
CA PRO A 12 10.30 9.61 -3.67
C PRO A 12 9.51 10.57 -2.76
N GLU A 13 10.18 11.57 -2.19
CA GLU A 13 9.57 12.50 -1.24
C GLU A 13 8.34 13.22 -1.80
N ASN A 14 8.35 13.58 -3.09
CA ASN A 14 7.22 14.20 -3.77
C ASN A 14 5.99 13.26 -3.86
N LEU A 15 6.20 11.95 -3.88
CA LEU A 15 5.10 10.97 -3.88
C LEU A 15 4.56 10.73 -2.47
N LYS A 16 5.41 10.81 -1.44
CA LYS A 16 4.95 10.77 -0.04
C LYS A 16 4.04 11.95 0.30
N GLN A 17 4.32 13.12 -0.26
CA GLN A 17 3.46 14.32 -0.10
C GLN A 17 2.05 14.13 -0.69
N ALA A 18 1.86 13.19 -1.62
CA ALA A 18 0.55 12.88 -2.19
C ALA A 18 -0.29 11.95 -1.31
N TRP A 19 0.28 11.36 -0.26
CA TRP A 19 -0.44 10.44 0.61
C TRP A 19 -1.62 11.14 1.28
N SER A 20 -2.79 10.58 1.05
CA SER A 20 -4.04 11.13 1.53
C SER A 20 -5.01 10.01 1.86
N VAL A 21 -5.85 10.25 2.86
CA VAL A 21 -6.88 9.31 3.29
C VAL A 21 -7.86 9.05 2.14
N GLY A 22 -8.23 7.78 1.96
CA GLY A 22 -9.14 7.34 0.91
C GLY A 22 -8.47 7.04 -0.43
N PHE A 23 -7.15 6.88 -0.43
CA PHE A 23 -6.38 6.34 -1.55
C PHE A 23 -5.50 5.18 -1.08
N VAL A 24 -5.19 4.29 -2.01
CA VAL A 24 -4.11 3.31 -1.88
C VAL A 24 -2.99 3.70 -2.82
N PHE A 25 -1.76 3.65 -2.35
CA PHE A 25 -0.56 3.99 -3.10
C PHE A 25 0.32 2.77 -3.27
N MET A 26 0.88 2.58 -4.45
CA MET A 26 1.67 1.41 -4.81
C MET A 26 2.96 1.85 -5.51
N TYR A 27 4.09 1.30 -5.10
CA TYR A 27 5.38 1.59 -5.72
C TYR A 27 6.33 0.40 -5.69
N ASN A 28 7.02 0.12 -6.78
CA ASN A 28 7.98 -0.99 -6.89
C ASN A 28 9.43 -0.55 -7.17
N GLY A 29 9.76 0.72 -6.92
CA GLY A 29 11.07 1.30 -7.26
C GLY A 29 11.15 1.89 -8.67
N LYS A 30 10.19 1.60 -9.55
CA LYS A 30 10.17 2.11 -10.93
C LYS A 30 8.82 2.73 -11.31
N ILE A 31 7.74 2.06 -10.95
CA ILE A 31 6.38 2.41 -11.31
C ILE A 31 5.65 2.83 -10.05
N PHE A 32 5.00 3.99 -10.13
CA PHE A 32 4.08 4.49 -9.12
C PHE A 32 2.65 4.42 -9.63
N GLN A 33 1.76 3.86 -8.81
CA GLN A 33 0.32 3.78 -9.07
C GLN A 33 -0.44 4.18 -7.82
N HIS A 34 -1.66 4.66 -8.01
CA HIS A 34 -2.60 4.88 -6.92
C HIS A 34 -4.02 4.63 -7.41
N PHE A 35 -4.92 4.32 -6.48
CA PHE A 35 -6.35 4.21 -6.78
C PHE A 35 -7.19 4.71 -5.62
N LEU A 36 -8.43 5.09 -5.93
CA LEU A 36 -9.42 5.56 -4.96
C LEU A 36 -9.91 4.38 -4.10
N ALA A 37 -9.86 4.55 -2.79
CA ALA A 37 -10.34 3.59 -1.80
C ALA A 37 -11.02 4.31 -0.62
N ARG A 38 -11.81 5.35 -0.93
CA ARG A 38 -12.52 6.15 0.07
C ARG A 38 -13.42 5.25 0.91
N GLN A 39 -13.16 5.23 2.23
CA GLN A 39 -13.92 4.44 3.20
C GLN A 39 -13.88 2.91 2.94
N TRP A 40 -12.91 2.43 2.18
CA TRP A 40 -12.76 0.99 2.02
C TRP A 40 -12.33 0.34 3.33
N SER A 41 -13.01 -0.73 3.67
CA SER A 41 -12.57 -1.64 4.72
C SER A 41 -11.36 -2.46 4.27
N ASP A 42 -10.65 -3.03 5.24
CA ASP A 42 -9.54 -3.95 4.97
C ASP A 42 -9.96 -5.14 4.10
N GLN A 43 -11.21 -5.59 4.20
CA GLN A 43 -11.75 -6.64 3.34
C GLN A 43 -11.88 -6.19 1.88
N GLN A 44 -12.32 -4.96 1.63
CA GLN A 44 -12.45 -4.42 0.28
C GLN A 44 -11.07 -4.20 -0.36
N ILE A 45 -10.08 -3.75 0.42
CA ILE A 45 -8.70 -3.62 -0.04
C ILE A 45 -8.15 -5.00 -0.43
N ARG A 46 -8.35 -6.04 0.38
CA ARG A 46 -7.93 -7.41 0.03
C ARG A 46 -8.64 -7.93 -1.23
N ALA A 47 -9.95 -7.71 -1.32
CA ALA A 47 -10.74 -8.11 -2.49
C ALA A 47 -10.23 -7.48 -3.78
N TYR A 48 -9.84 -6.19 -3.75
CA TYR A 48 -9.26 -5.52 -4.90
C TYR A 48 -8.02 -6.23 -5.44
N PHE A 49 -7.10 -6.64 -4.57
CA PHE A 49 -5.89 -7.37 -5.00
C PHE A 49 -6.21 -8.76 -5.53
N GLN A 50 -7.18 -9.45 -4.94
CA GLN A 50 -7.62 -10.74 -5.46
C GLN A 50 -8.27 -10.60 -6.84
N GLU A 51 -9.15 -9.61 -7.04
CA GLU A 51 -9.92 -9.44 -8.28
C GLU A 51 -9.09 -8.86 -9.44
N ASN A 52 -8.18 -7.93 -9.16
CA ASN A 52 -7.42 -7.21 -10.20
C ASN A 52 -6.04 -7.79 -10.45
N HIS A 53 -5.50 -8.56 -9.50
CA HIS A 53 -4.13 -9.07 -9.55
C HIS A 53 -4.04 -10.58 -9.29
N ASP A 54 -5.16 -11.28 -9.11
CA ASP A 54 -5.23 -12.71 -8.78
C ASP A 54 -4.25 -13.08 -7.64
N SER A 55 -4.22 -12.24 -6.60
CA SER A 55 -3.26 -12.37 -5.52
C SER A 55 -3.88 -12.07 -4.17
N LEU A 56 -3.57 -12.95 -3.21
CA LEU A 56 -3.90 -12.75 -1.81
C LEU A 56 -3.05 -11.61 -1.23
N SER A 57 -3.60 -10.98 -0.20
CA SER A 57 -2.90 -9.92 0.51
C SER A 57 -3.16 -9.92 2.01
N THR A 58 -2.12 -9.54 2.74
CA THR A 58 -2.13 -9.35 4.20
C THR A 58 -2.02 -7.87 4.51
N ILE A 59 -2.86 -7.38 5.44
CA ILE A 59 -2.85 -5.98 5.85
C ILE A 59 -2.28 -5.89 7.26
N ILE A 60 -1.22 -5.09 7.40
CA ILE A 60 -0.54 -4.82 8.67
C ILE A 60 -0.73 -3.35 9.00
N THR A 61 -1.24 -3.07 10.19
CA THR A 61 -1.48 -1.70 10.65
C THR A 61 -0.27 -1.17 11.39
N HIS A 62 0.20 0.03 11.02
CA HIS A 62 1.29 0.75 11.69
C HIS A 62 0.77 2.05 12.30
N PRO A 63 0.26 2.04 13.55
CA PRO A 63 -0.39 3.19 14.18
C PRO A 63 0.49 4.43 14.29
N ASP A 64 1.77 4.24 14.62
CA ASP A 64 2.72 5.34 14.81
C ASP A 64 2.95 6.15 13.53
N LEU A 65 2.75 5.52 12.38
CA LEU A 65 2.90 6.13 11.06
C LEU A 65 1.57 6.60 10.47
N ARG A 66 0.43 6.22 11.06
CA ARG A 66 -0.92 6.40 10.47
C ARG A 66 -1.04 5.77 9.07
N LEU A 67 -0.38 4.63 8.88
CA LEU A 67 -0.35 3.90 7.61
C LEU A 67 -0.64 2.43 7.83
N LYS A 68 -1.29 1.80 6.85
CA LYS A 68 -1.33 0.34 6.72
C LYS A 68 -0.40 -0.08 5.58
N GLU A 69 0.30 -1.17 5.81
CA GLU A 69 1.04 -1.90 4.79
C GLU A 69 0.13 -2.97 4.21
N VAL A 70 0.07 -3.08 2.88
CA VAL A 70 -0.53 -4.23 2.22
C VAL A 70 0.58 -5.07 1.60
N GLN A 71 0.74 -6.29 2.07
CA GLN A 71 1.67 -7.27 1.51
C GLN A 71 0.89 -8.10 0.50
N VAL A 72 1.29 -8.06 -0.77
CA VAL A 72 0.64 -8.79 -1.86
C VAL A 72 1.52 -9.96 -2.25
N ASP A 73 1.02 -11.18 -2.09
CA ASP A 73 1.86 -12.40 -2.05
C ASP A 73 2.60 -12.66 -3.37
N HIS A 74 1.96 -12.43 -4.51
CA HIS A 74 2.58 -12.62 -5.83
C HIS A 74 3.45 -11.42 -6.26
N TYR A 75 3.41 -10.33 -5.51
CA TYR A 75 4.02 -9.05 -5.86
C TYR A 75 4.85 -8.48 -4.70
N PRO A 76 5.85 -9.22 -4.18
CA PRO A 76 6.57 -8.85 -2.96
C PRO A 76 7.41 -7.57 -3.08
N ASP A 77 7.75 -7.18 -4.31
CA ASP A 77 8.49 -5.94 -4.60
C ASP A 77 7.60 -4.70 -4.55
N TRP A 78 6.28 -4.87 -4.62
CA TRP A 78 5.34 -3.76 -4.53
C TRP A 78 5.16 -3.33 -3.08
N ILE A 79 5.47 -2.07 -2.82
CA ILE A 79 5.25 -1.41 -1.56
C ILE A 79 3.88 -0.74 -1.67
N VAL A 80 2.91 -1.30 -0.95
CA VAL A 80 1.53 -0.81 -0.95
C VAL A 80 1.22 -0.16 0.40
N VAL A 81 0.71 1.07 0.34
CA VAL A 81 0.49 1.93 1.50
C VAL A 81 -0.94 2.48 1.48
N VAL A 82 -1.60 2.41 2.64
CA VAL A 82 -2.96 2.94 2.85
C VAL A 82 -2.94 3.92 4.03
N PRO A 83 -3.04 5.23 3.79
CA PRO A 83 -3.16 6.23 4.85
C PRO A 83 -4.53 6.20 5.54
N TYR A 84 -4.58 6.38 6.86
CA TYR A 84 -5.82 6.45 7.65
C TYR A 84 -5.74 7.39 8.86
#